data_AF-A0A382W6F7-F1
#
_entry.id   AF-A0A382W6F7-F1
#
_cell.length_a   1.000
_cell.length_b   1.000
_cell.length_c   1.000
_cell.angle_alpha   90.00
_cell.angle_beta   90.00
_cell.angle_gamma   90.00
#
_symmetry.space_group_name_H-M   'P 1'
#
loop_
_entity.id
_entity.type
_entity.pdbx_description
1 polymer ?
#
loop_
_entity_poly.entity_id
_entity_poly.type
_entity_poly.pdbx_seq_one_letter_code
_entity_poly.pdbx_strand_id
1 'polypeptide(L)' 'MASEASSIRTIAIVGQGGVGKTSVADAIVFDAGANSRLGRVDDESSV' A
#
# COMPACT_ATOMS: atom_id res chain seq x y z
N MET A 1 26.42 11.04 1.71
CA MET A 1 25.36 10.19 2.28
C MET A 1 24.10 11.03 2.29
N ALA A 2 23.08 10.63 1.53
CA ALA A 2 21.82 11.37 1.51
C ALA A 2 21.23 11.33 2.93
N SER A 3 20.73 12.46 3.44
CA SER A 3 20.14 12.49 4.78
C SER A 3 18.99 11.48 4.86
N GLU A 4 18.80 10.81 6.00
CA GLU A 4 17.66 9.91 6.26
C GLU A 4 16.32 10.51 5.77
N ALA A 5 16.14 11.82 5.99
CA ALA A 5 14.96 12.55 5.54
C ALA A 5 14.73 12.52 4.02
N SER A 6 15.80 12.49 3.20
CA SER A 6 15.68 12.44 1.74
C SER A 6 15.17 11.10 1.21
N SER A 7 15.21 10.05 2.03
CA SER A 7 14.70 8.71 1.68
C SER A 7 13.22 8.53 2.02
N ILE A 8 12.61 9.43 2.79
CA ILE A 8 11.22 9.32 3.21
C ILE A 8 10.29 9.79 2.08
N ARG A 9 9.30 8.96 1.72
CA ARG A 9 8.18 9.36 0.86
C ARG A 9 6.85 9.17 1.58
N THR A 10 6.14 10.27 1.80
CA THR A 10 4.77 10.27 2.31
C THR A 10 3.82 10.41 1.14
N ILE A 11 2.89 9.47 0.98
CA ILE A 11 1.92 9.43 -0.11
C ILE A 11 0.51 9.17 0.44
N ALA A 12 -0.51 9.57 -0.33
CA ALA A 12 -1.91 9.27 -0.05
C ALA A 12 -2.57 8.68 -1.30
N ILE A 13 -3.47 7.72 -1.10
CA ILE A 13 -4.22 7.06 -2.18
C ILE A 13 -5.67 7.55 -2.14
N VAL A 14 -6.12 8.22 -3.21
CA VAL A 14 -7.46 8.85 -3.29
C VAL A 14 -8.18 8.48 -4.57
N GLY A 15 -9.51 8.47 -4.53
CA GLY A 15 -10.37 8.06 -5.65
C GLY A 15 -11.77 7.64 -5.20
N GLN A 16 -12.71 7.51 -6.14
CA GLN A 16 -14.11 7.17 -5.87
C GLN A 16 -14.30 5.76 -5.27
N GLY A 17 -15.52 5.40 -4.85
CA GLY A 17 -15.84 4.06 -4.36
C GLY A 17 -15.54 2.99 -5.43
N GLY A 18 -14.99 1.84 -5.02
CA GLY A 18 -14.75 0.71 -5.93
C GLY A 18 -13.54 0.82 -6.88
N VAL A 19 -12.81 1.95 -6.91
CA VAL A 19 -11.67 2.13 -7.85
C VAL A 19 -10.39 1.36 -7.48
N GLY A 20 -10.41 0.54 -6.41
CA GLY A 20 -9.28 -0.31 -6.03
C GLY A 20 -8.23 0.33 -5.11
N LYS A 21 -8.54 1.43 -4.40
CA LYS A 21 -7.59 2.09 -3.48
C LYS A 21 -6.96 1.13 -2.47
N THR A 22 -7.77 0.28 -1.85
CA THR A 22 -7.33 -0.68 -0.84
C THR A 22 -6.44 -1.76 -1.45
N SER A 23 -6.76 -2.23 -2.66
CA SER A 23 -5.94 -3.22 -3.36
C SER A 23 -4.55 -2.68 -3.72
N VAL A 24 -4.47 -1.40 -4.13
CA VAL A 24 -3.17 -0.74 -4.39
C VAL A 24 -2.38 -0.56 -3.11
N ALA A 25 -3.03 -0.18 -2.00
CA ALA A 25 -2.36 -0.06 -0.70
C ALA A 25 -1.74 -1.39 -0.24
N ASP A 26 -2.52 -2.47 -0.30
CA ASP A 26 -2.09 -3.82 0.09
C ASP A 26 -0.92 -4.31 -0.79
N ALA A 27 -0.97 -4.03 -2.10
CA ALA A 27 0.13 -4.35 -3.01
C ALA A 27 1.44 -3.62 -2.66
N ILE A 28 1.36 -2.36 -2.23
CA ILE A 28 2.54 -1.60 -1.78
C ILE A 28 3.13 -2.22 -0.51
N VAL A 29 2.29 -2.62 0.44
CA VAL A 29 2.74 -3.27 1.69
C VAL A 29 3.38 -4.64 1.41
N PHE A 30 2.82 -5.40 0.47
CA PHE A 30 3.41 -6.66 0.00
C PHE A 30 4.77 -6.44 -0.70
N ASP A 31 4.85 -5.50 -1.64
CA ASP A 31 6.09 -5.18 -2.36
C ASP A 31 7.19 -4.65 -1.42
N ALA A 32 6.80 -3.88 -0.40
CA ALA A 32 7.70 -3.43 0.66
C ALA A 32 8.18 -4.56 1.60
N GLY A 33 7.68 -5.79 1.43
CA GLY A 33 8.01 -6.94 2.27
C GLY A 33 7.39 -6.88 3.68
N ALA A 34 6.47 -5.95 3.93
CA ALA A 34 5.78 -5.82 5.20
C ALA A 34 4.61 -6.82 5.35
N ASN A 35 4.20 -7.47 4.25
CA ASN A 35 3.29 -8.62 4.25
C ASN A 35 3.82 -9.72 3.31
N SER A 36 3.47 -10.98 3.56
CA SER A 36 3.94 -12.15 2.82
C SER A 36 2.98 -12.63 1.72
N ARG A 37 1.82 -12.00 1.56
CA ARG A 37 0.83 -12.32 0.53
C ARG A 37 0.08 -11.08 0.07
N LEU A 38 -0.61 -11.20 -1.07
CA LEU A 38 -1.64 -10.24 -1.45
C LEU A 38 -3.00 -10.63 -0.82
N GLY A 39 -3.74 -9.63 -0.37
CA GLY A 39 -5.09 -9.72 0.13
C GLY A 39 -6.16 -9.49 -0.94
N ARG A 40 -7.41 -9.75 -0.55
CA ARG A 40 -8.61 -9.42 -1.32
C ARG A 40 -9.50 -8.53 -0.48
N VAL A 41 -10.05 -7.50 -1.11
CA VAL A 41 -10.92 -6.53 -0.44
C VAL A 41 -12.26 -7.18 -0.10
N ASP A 42 -12.82 -7.96 -1.03
CA ASP A 42 -14.11 -8.64 -0.84
C ASP A 42 -14.06 -9.67 0.30
N ASP A 43 -12.90 -10.28 0.52
CA ASP A 43 -12.67 -11.26 1.59
C ASP A 43 -12.21 -10.60 2.90
N GLU A 44 -12.20 -9.25 2.96
CA GLU A 44 -11.70 -8.46 4.09
C GLU A 44 -10.27 -8.86 4.55
N SER A 45 -9.45 -9.34 3.61
CA SER A 45 -8.15 -9.95 3.90
C SER A 45 -6.95 -9.10 3.47
N SER A 46 -7.20 -7.85 3.06
CA SER A 46 -6.19 -6.83 2.73
C SER A 46 -5.64 -6.19 4.01
N VAL A 47 -4.36 -5.83 4.02
CA VAL A 47 -3.66 -5.21 5.17
C VAL A 47 -2.98 -3.89 4.84
#